data_AF-A0A963TLK3-F1
#
_entry.id   AF-A0A963TLK3-F1
#
_cell.length_a   1.000
_cell.length_b   1.000
_cell.length_c   1.000
_cell.angle_alpha   90.00
_cell.angle_beta   90.00
_cell.angle_gamma   90.00
#
_symmetry.space_group_name_H-M   'P 1'
#
loop_
_entity.id
_entity.type
_entity.pdbx_description
1 polymer ?
#
loop_
_entity_poly.entity_id
_entity_poly.type
_entity_poly.pdbx_seq_one_letter_code
_entity_poly.pdbx_strand_id
1 'polypeptide(L)'
;HYTDWTIGHTHSGALGWVGYISMGALYCLVPWLWKRSRLYSLQLVNWHFWISTLGIVLYISAMWVSGILQGLMWRAYDQLGFLEYSFVETVEAMHPFYLIRALGGGLFLVGAIIMTYNLWRTARGDQRSEAASPALVPAE
;
A
#
# COMPACT_ATOMS: atom_id res chain seq x y z
N HIS A 1 -19.22 -8.81 -8.89
CA HIS A 1 -19.60 -8.87 -7.46
C HIS A 1 -19.13 -10.22 -6.92
N TYR A 2 -18.88 -10.34 -5.61
CA TYR A 2 -18.26 -11.54 -4.98
C TYR A 2 -16.86 -11.93 -5.47
N THR A 3 -16.15 -11.03 -6.17
CA THR A 3 -14.77 -11.26 -6.62
C THR A 3 -13.80 -10.41 -5.81
N ASP A 4 -12.51 -10.72 -5.93
CA ASP A 4 -11.40 -9.98 -5.33
C ASP A 4 -11.36 -8.49 -5.76
N TRP A 5 -12.12 -8.12 -6.80
CA TRP A 5 -12.35 -6.73 -7.18
C TRP A 5 -12.91 -5.88 -6.04
N THR A 6 -13.86 -6.41 -5.26
CA THR A 6 -14.44 -5.69 -4.12
C THR A 6 -13.36 -5.43 -3.05
N ILE A 7 -12.48 -6.41 -2.82
CA ILE A 7 -11.37 -6.28 -1.88
C ILE A 7 -10.36 -5.23 -2.38
N GLY A 8 -10.07 -5.22 -3.69
CA GLY A 8 -9.24 -4.19 -4.33
C GLY A 8 -9.83 -2.78 -4.17
N HIS A 9 -11.13 -2.61 -4.37
CA HIS A 9 -11.83 -1.35 -4.13
C HIS A 9 -11.77 -0.91 -2.65
N THR A 10 -12.00 -1.83 -1.71
CA THR A 10 -11.91 -1.49 -0.29
C THR A 10 -10.49 -1.06 0.09
N HIS A 11 -9.46 -1.75 -0.38
CA HIS A 11 -8.07 -1.43 -0.02
C HIS A 11 -7.53 -0.19 -0.73
N SER A 12 -8.02 0.14 -1.93
CA SER A 12 -7.66 1.43 -2.56
C SER A 12 -8.15 2.60 -1.71
N GLY A 13 -9.36 2.53 -1.14
CA GLY A 13 -9.86 3.52 -0.19
C GLY A 13 -9.17 3.44 1.17
N ALA A 14 -9.04 2.25 1.76
CA ALA A 14 -8.50 2.09 3.10
C ALA A 14 -7.02 2.49 3.18
N LEU A 15 -6.18 2.00 2.26
CA LEU A 15 -4.74 2.24 2.28
C LEU A 15 -4.40 3.56 1.58
N GLY A 16 -4.91 3.77 0.37
CA GLY A 16 -4.56 4.91 -0.48
C GLY A 16 -5.18 6.24 -0.04
N TRP A 17 -6.36 6.21 0.60
CA TRP A 17 -7.03 7.42 1.09
C TRP A 17 -6.95 7.55 2.62
N VAL A 18 -7.64 6.68 3.36
CA VAL A 18 -7.75 6.81 4.83
C VAL A 18 -6.37 6.69 5.48
N GLY A 19 -5.58 5.70 5.08
CA GLY A 19 -4.22 5.48 5.56
C GLY A 19 -3.33 6.69 5.36
N TYR A 20 -3.22 7.18 4.12
CA TYR A 20 -2.34 8.31 3.79
C TYR A 20 -2.73 9.62 4.43
N ILE A 21 -4.02 9.97 4.50
CA ILE A 21 -4.44 11.18 5.20
C ILE A 21 -4.11 11.08 6.67
N SER A 22 -4.37 9.92 7.29
CA SER A 22 -4.11 9.71 8.72
C SER A 22 -2.61 9.75 9.02
N MET A 23 -1.79 9.08 8.22
CA MET A 23 -0.34 9.07 8.36
C MET A 23 0.28 10.46 8.11
N GLY A 24 -0.20 11.19 7.10
CA GLY A 24 0.19 12.57 6.83
C GLY A 24 -0.17 13.50 7.99
N ALA A 25 -1.38 13.38 8.53
CA ALA A 25 -1.79 14.13 9.72
C ALA A 25 -0.90 13.83 10.92
N LEU A 26 -0.52 12.57 11.15
CA LEU A 26 0.40 12.19 12.23
C LEU A 26 1.80 12.81 12.06
N TYR A 27 2.33 12.86 10.83
CA TYR A 27 3.61 13.53 10.57
C TYR A 27 3.61 15.02 10.91
N CYS A 28 2.46 15.69 10.77
CA CYS A 28 2.29 17.08 11.20
C CYS A 28 2.05 17.21 12.70
N LEU A 29 1.15 16.39 13.26
CA LEU A 29 0.67 16.51 14.64
C LEU A 29 1.72 16.12 15.69
N VAL A 30 2.51 15.07 15.44
CA VAL A 30 3.49 14.57 16.40
C VAL A 30 4.54 15.62 16.79
N PRO A 31 5.24 16.32 15.88
CA PRO A 31 6.17 17.36 16.29
C PRO A 31 5.48 18.49 17.06
N TRP A 32 4.24 18.87 16.71
CA TRP A 32 3.49 19.90 17.43
C TRP A 32 3.16 19.48 18.86
N LEU A 33 2.64 18.27 19.06
CA LEU A 33 2.25 17.76 20.37
C LEU A 33 3.45 17.59 21.30
N TRP A 34 4.60 17.17 20.77
CA TRP A 34 5.86 17.04 21.53
C TRP A 34 6.74 18.31 21.52
N LYS A 35 6.22 19.45 21.03
CA LYS A 35 6.94 20.74 20.94
C LYS A 35 8.32 20.62 20.29
N ARG A 36 8.40 19.85 19.21
CA ARG A 36 9.61 19.66 18.39
C ARG A 36 9.58 20.58 17.18
N SER A 37 10.73 21.12 16.81
CA SER A 37 10.87 22.00 15.64
C SER A 37 10.70 21.24 14.31
N ARG A 38 11.03 19.95 14.29
CA ARG A 38 10.91 19.07 13.11
C ARG A 38 10.77 17.61 13.50
N LEU A 39 10.39 16.79 12.53
CA LEU A 39 10.50 15.33 12.60
C LEU A 39 11.97 14.89 12.68
N TYR A 40 12.20 13.69 13.22
CA TYR A 40 13.53 13.10 13.35
C TYR A 40 14.28 12.97 12.02
N SER A 41 13.60 12.53 10.95
CA SER A 41 14.18 12.37 9.62
C SER A 41 13.14 12.54 8.53
N LEU A 42 13.37 13.46 7.59
CA LEU A 42 12.51 13.63 6.41
C LEU A 42 12.79 12.54 5.37
N GLN A 43 14.01 12.00 5.33
CA GLN A 43 14.34 10.88 4.45
C GLN A 43 13.52 9.63 4.80
N LEU A 44 13.28 9.35 6.08
CA LEU A 44 12.42 8.24 6.51
C LEU A 44 10.95 8.44 6.11
N VAL A 45 10.47 9.68 6.05
CA VAL A 45 9.13 9.98 5.53
C VAL A 45 9.06 9.65 4.04
N ASN A 46 10.08 10.03 3.26
CA ASN A 46 10.15 9.69 1.84
C ASN A 46 10.24 8.16 1.62
N TRP A 47 11.03 7.45 2.42
CA TRP A 47 11.10 5.99 2.37
C TRP A 47 9.76 5.33 2.71
N HIS A 48 9.09 5.79 3.76
CA HIS A 48 7.74 5.33 4.09
C HIS A 48 6.81 5.56 2.90
N PHE A 49 6.77 6.77 2.34
CA PHE A 49 5.91 7.11 1.19
C PHE A 49 6.15 6.17 0.00
N TRP A 50 7.39 5.94 -0.42
CA TRP A 50 7.66 5.10 -1.59
C TRP A 50 7.38 3.62 -1.35
N ILE A 51 7.80 3.08 -0.20
CA ILE A 51 7.58 1.66 0.14
C ILE A 51 6.07 1.39 0.26
N SER A 52 5.34 2.25 0.96
CA SER A 52 3.88 2.09 1.11
C SER A 52 3.15 2.30 -0.22
N THR A 53 3.57 3.25 -1.06
CA THR A 53 2.95 3.49 -2.38
C THR A 53 3.13 2.28 -3.28
N LEU A 54 4.35 1.73 -3.34
CA LEU A 54 4.62 0.51 -4.10
C LEU A 54 3.77 -0.66 -3.59
N GLY A 55 3.66 -0.81 -2.26
CA GLY A 55 2.82 -1.83 -1.64
C GLY A 55 1.34 -1.70 -2.03
N ILE A 56 0.80 -0.47 -2.00
CA ILE A 56 -0.59 -0.18 -2.40
C ILE A 56 -0.82 -0.51 -3.87
N VAL A 57 0.07 -0.07 -4.76
CA VAL A 57 -0.07 -0.32 -6.20
C VAL A 57 -0.05 -1.82 -6.47
N LEU A 58 0.90 -2.56 -5.90
CA LEU A 58 0.96 -4.03 -6.03
C LEU A 58 -0.32 -4.71 -5.53
N TYR A 59 -0.83 -4.27 -4.38
CA TYR A 59 -2.06 -4.81 -3.80
C TYR A 59 -3.26 -4.59 -4.73
N ILE A 60 -3.49 -3.34 -5.17
CA ILE A 60 -4.64 -2.99 -6.01
C ILE A 60 -4.56 -3.71 -7.35
N SER A 61 -3.39 -3.69 -8.00
CA SER A 61 -3.19 -4.35 -9.30
C SER A 61 -3.47 -5.86 -9.21
N ALA A 62 -2.99 -6.54 -8.16
CA ALA A 62 -3.27 -7.97 -7.97
C ALA A 62 -4.77 -8.26 -7.78
N MET A 63 -5.48 -7.42 -7.00
CA MET A 63 -6.91 -7.58 -6.74
C MET A 63 -7.80 -7.25 -7.95
N TRP A 64 -7.38 -6.32 -8.81
CA TRP A 64 -8.08 -6.06 -10.06
C TRP A 64 -7.95 -7.22 -11.04
N VAL A 65 -6.73 -7.74 -11.24
CA VAL A 65 -6.50 -8.85 -12.18
C VAL A 65 -7.21 -10.11 -11.71
N SER A 66 -7.05 -10.50 -10.44
CA SER A 66 -7.77 -11.64 -9.85
C SER A 66 -9.29 -11.44 -9.89
N GLY A 67 -9.78 -10.24 -9.57
CA GLY A 67 -11.20 -9.93 -9.57
C GLY A 67 -11.86 -10.02 -10.95
N ILE A 68 -11.14 -9.62 -12.01
CA ILE A 68 -11.57 -9.80 -13.40
C ILE A 68 -11.54 -11.29 -13.75
N LEU A 69 -10.44 -11.99 -13.46
CA LEU A 69 -10.25 -13.38 -13.83
C LEU A 69 -11.29 -14.29 -13.17
N GLN A 70 -11.55 -14.15 -11.87
CA GLN A 70 -12.64 -14.86 -11.18
C GLN A 70 -13.99 -14.61 -11.86
N GLY A 71 -14.27 -13.32 -12.14
CA GLY A 71 -15.51 -12.92 -12.78
C GLY A 71 -15.69 -13.54 -14.16
N LEU A 72 -14.62 -13.69 -14.94
CA LEU A 72 -14.62 -14.31 -16.26
C LEU A 72 -14.76 -15.84 -16.16
N MET A 73 -13.98 -16.49 -15.30
CA MET A 73 -14.03 -17.95 -15.13
C MET A 73 -15.40 -18.44 -14.64
N TRP A 74 -16.02 -17.74 -13.69
CA TRP A 74 -17.34 -18.12 -13.17
C TRP A 74 -18.50 -17.92 -14.16
N ARG A 75 -18.29 -17.17 -15.24
CA ARG A 75 -19.30 -16.96 -16.30
C ARG A 75 -18.91 -17.61 -17.63
N ALA A 76 -17.82 -18.38 -17.65
CA ALA A 76 -17.34 -19.03 -18.86
C ALA A 76 -18.19 -20.27 -19.14
N TYR A 77 -18.78 -20.29 -20.34
CA TYR A 77 -19.53 -21.41 -20.86
C TYR A 77 -18.84 -21.94 -22.11
N ASP A 78 -18.77 -23.26 -22.23
CA ASP A 78 -18.24 -23.92 -23.42
C ASP A 78 -19.24 -23.84 -24.60
N GLN A 79 -18.84 -24.38 -25.75
CA GLN A 79 -19.69 -24.40 -26.96
C GLN A 79 -20.97 -25.25 -26.78
N LEU A 80 -21.03 -26.10 -25.76
CA LEU A 80 -22.16 -26.98 -25.43
C LEU A 80 -23.06 -26.37 -24.35
N GLY A 81 -22.71 -25.22 -23.78
CA GLY A 81 -23.46 -24.52 -22.74
C GLY A 81 -23.18 -25.02 -21.31
N PHE A 82 -22.13 -25.83 -21.10
CA PHE A 82 -21.67 -26.22 -19.78
C PHE A 82 -20.69 -25.21 -19.20
N LEU A 83 -20.54 -25.19 -17.88
CA LEU A 83 -19.56 -24.34 -17.20
C LEU A 83 -18.15 -24.81 -17.55
N GLU A 84 -17.33 -23.90 -18.10
CA GLU A 84 -15.99 -24.25 -18.62
C GLU A 84 -14.99 -24.54 -17.48
N TYR A 85 -15.11 -23.84 -16.35
CA TYR A 85 -14.23 -23.98 -15.19
C TYR A 85 -15.01 -24.37 -13.95
N SER A 86 -14.48 -25.32 -13.18
CA SER A 86 -14.92 -25.61 -11.82
C SER A 86 -14.51 -24.49 -10.85
N PHE A 87 -15.20 -24.42 -9.72
CA PHE A 87 -14.86 -23.43 -8.69
C PHE A 87 -13.43 -23.61 -8.14
N VAL A 88 -12.96 -24.85 -8.01
CA VAL A 88 -11.64 -25.17 -7.47
C VAL A 88 -10.54 -24.67 -8.42
N GLU A 89 -10.71 -24.81 -9.73
CA GLU A 89 -9.77 -24.28 -10.74
C GLU A 89 -9.67 -22.75 -10.65
N THR A 90 -10.79 -22.06 -10.41
CA THR A 90 -10.75 -20.61 -10.18
C THR A 90 -9.96 -20.27 -8.91
N VAL A 91 -10.11 -21.03 -7.82
CA VAL A 91 -9.36 -20.81 -6.57
C VAL A 91 -7.87 -21.04 -6.78
N GLU A 92 -7.49 -22.10 -7.50
CA GLU A 92 -6.10 -22.39 -7.82
C GLU A 92 -5.46 -21.28 -8.66
N ALA A 93 -6.18 -20.80 -9.68
CA ALA A 93 -5.75 -19.67 -10.51
C ALA A 93 -5.51 -18.37 -9.71
N MET A 94 -6.14 -18.22 -8.53
CA MET A 94 -5.98 -17.02 -7.70
C MET A 94 -4.73 -17.01 -6.82
N HIS A 95 -4.13 -18.17 -6.57
CA HIS A 95 -2.99 -18.30 -5.66
C HIS A 95 -1.85 -17.29 -5.88
N PRO A 96 -1.33 -17.07 -7.11
CA PRO A 96 -0.27 -16.08 -7.33
C PRO A 96 -0.69 -14.66 -6.94
N PHE A 97 -1.95 -14.28 -7.15
CA PHE A 97 -2.44 -12.96 -6.78
C PHE A 97 -2.54 -12.78 -5.27
N TYR A 98 -2.83 -13.84 -4.51
CA TYR A 98 -2.81 -13.81 -3.05
C TYR A 98 -1.41 -13.62 -2.48
N LEU A 99 -0.38 -14.19 -3.13
CA LEU A 99 1.01 -13.93 -2.77
C LEU A 99 1.41 -12.47 -3.03
N ILE A 100 1.07 -11.93 -4.21
CA ILE A 100 1.35 -10.52 -4.55
C ILE A 100 0.61 -9.58 -3.59
N ARG A 101 -0.64 -9.90 -3.25
CA ARG A 101 -1.43 -9.17 -2.24
C ARG A 101 -0.72 -9.15 -0.88
N ALA A 102 -0.26 -10.29 -0.40
CA ALA A 102 0.44 -10.40 0.87
C ALA A 102 1.75 -9.61 0.85
N LEU A 103 2.51 -9.66 -0.25
CA LEU A 103 3.71 -8.86 -0.44
C LEU A 103 3.40 -7.36 -0.45
N GLY A 104 2.38 -6.91 -1.18
CA GLY A 104 1.96 -5.52 -1.22
C GLY A 104 1.54 -5.00 0.16
N GLY A 105 0.73 -5.77 0.89
CA GLY A 105 0.35 -5.46 2.26
C GLY A 105 1.56 -5.47 3.23
N GLY A 106 2.50 -6.39 3.03
CA GLY A 106 3.75 -6.45 3.77
C GLY A 106 4.61 -5.20 3.58
N LEU A 107 4.76 -4.71 2.35
CA LEU A 107 5.45 -3.45 2.07
C LEU A 107 4.77 -2.28 2.76
N PHE A 108 3.45 -2.18 2.69
CA PHE A 108 2.70 -1.13 3.40
C PHE A 108 2.95 -1.19 4.92
N LEU A 109 2.95 -2.39 5.51
CA LEU A 109 3.24 -2.59 6.92
C LEU A 109 4.69 -2.18 7.27
N VAL A 110 5.67 -2.53 6.43
CA VAL A 110 7.06 -2.09 6.60
C VAL A 110 7.14 -0.56 6.57
N GLY A 111 6.42 0.10 5.66
CA GLY A 111 6.28 1.56 5.63
C GLY A 111 5.74 2.13 6.94
N ALA A 112 4.68 1.51 7.50
CA ALA A 112 4.11 1.91 8.78
C ALA A 112 5.09 1.71 9.96
N ILE A 113 5.91 0.65 9.94
CA ILE A 113 6.96 0.45 10.95
C ILE A 113 8.02 1.55 10.87
N ILE A 114 8.44 1.94 9.66
CA ILE A 114 9.36 3.07 9.44
C ILE A 114 8.77 4.37 9.98
N MET A 115 7.47 4.62 9.74
CA MET A 115 6.76 5.75 10.31
C MET A 115 6.79 5.72 11.83
N THR A 116 6.36 4.64 12.46
CA THR A 116 6.33 4.50 13.92
C THR A 116 7.69 4.75 14.53
N TYR A 117 8.75 4.22 13.93
CA TYR A 117 10.12 4.50 14.36
C TYR A 117 10.47 5.99 14.28
N ASN A 118 10.19 6.64 13.15
CA ASN A 118 10.47 8.06 12.95
C ASN A 118 9.72 8.95 13.96
N LEU A 119 8.43 8.66 14.18
CA LEU A 119 7.59 9.37 15.14
C LEU A 119 8.07 9.17 16.58
N TRP A 120 8.46 7.93 16.94
CA TRP A 120 8.99 7.63 18.26
C TRP A 120 10.31 8.35 18.55
N ARG A 121 11.25 8.36 17.59
CA ARG A 121 12.51 9.13 17.70
C ARG A 121 12.23 10.64 17.83
N THR A 122 11.24 11.15 17.10
CA THR A 122 10.80 12.55 17.20
C THR A 122 10.28 12.87 18.60
N ALA A 123 9.39 12.03 19.15
CA ALA A 123 8.85 12.20 20.49
C ALA A 123 9.95 12.23 21.57
N ARG A 124 10.96 11.36 21.44
CA ARG A 124 12.14 11.33 22.32
C ARG A 124 13.03 12.58 22.23
N GLY A 125 12.94 13.34 21.14
CA GLY A 125 13.72 14.56 20.93
C GLY A 125 15.08 14.33 20.29
N ASP A 126 15.30 13.14 19.73
CA ASP A 126 16.52 12.86 18.99
C ASP A 126 16.53 13.71 17.72
N GLN A 127 17.70 14.26 17.38
CA GLN A 127 17.88 14.99 16.13
C GLN A 127 18.90 14.27 15.26
N ARG A 128 18.48 13.84 14.07
CA ARG A 128 19.40 13.31 13.07
C ARG A 128 20.02 14.47 12.30
N SER A 129 21.35 14.49 12.19
CA SER A 129 22.01 15.34 11.19
C SER A 129 21.77 14.70 9.83
N GLU A 130 20.86 15.27 9.05
CA GLU A 130 20.62 14.84 7.67
C GLU A 130 21.46 15.72 6.75
N ALA A 131 22.22 15.10 5.85
CA ALA A 131 22.85 15.84 4.76
C ALA A 131 21.73 16.52 3.95
N ALA A 132 21.95 17.78 3.58
CA ALA A 132 21.01 18.52 2.75
C ALA A 132 20.70 17.69 1.49
N SER A 133 19.42 17.47 1.20
CA SER A 133 19.03 16.91 -0.10
C SER A 133 19.69 17.75 -1.19
N PRO A 134 20.30 17.12 -2.23
CA PRO A 134 20.90 17.86 -3.32
C PRO A 134 19.86 18.85 -3.85
N ALA A 135 20.20 20.14 -3.84
CA ALA A 135 19.32 21.18 -4.32
C ALA A 135 18.95 20.83 -5.76
N LEU A 136 17.64 20.75 -6.04
CA LEU A 136 17.16 20.61 -7.41
C LEU A 136 17.54 21.89 -8.13
N VAL A 137 18.59 21.81 -8.93
CA VAL A 137 19.00 22.90 -9.82
C VAL A 137 17.87 23.05 -10.84
N PRO A 138 17.26 24.25 -10.99
CA PRO A 138 16.29 24.47 -12.04
C PRO A 138 16.93 24.14 -13.40
N ALA A 139 16.22 23.37 -14.22
CA ALA A 139 16.65 23.19 -15.60
C ALA A 139 16.50 24.53 -16.32
N GLU A 140 17.64 25.11 -16.72
CA GLU A 140 17.70 26.25 -17.65
C GLU A 140 17.41 25.80 -19.09
#